data_AF-A0A7C2UHU5-F1
#
_entry.id   AF-A0A7C2UHU5-F1
#
_cell.length_a   1.000
_cell.length_b   1.000
_cell.length_c   1.000
_cell.angle_alpha   90.00
_cell.angle_beta   90.00
_cell.angle_gamma   90.00
#
_symmetry.space_group_name_H-M   'P 1'
#
loop_
_entity.id
_entity.type
_entity.pdbx_description
1 polymer ?
#
loop_
_entity_poly.entity_id
_entity_poly.type
_entity_poly.pdbx_seq_one_letter_code
_entity_poly.pdbx_strand_id
1 'polypeptide(L)'
;MRIVVVVLAAVVGLSVAGWAQREPNPIPLIHGIASFVIPGLGQYLNAEYDKALVHFTVDVVLLVGGGYLAAFVPYPGFSLFFGVGLVHTLWGLYSGWDAYQVALRRQGLALHISPTGFAVTF
;
A
#
# COMPACT_ATOMS: atom_id res chain seq x y z
N MET A 1 -9.37 -2.62 25.76
CA MET A 1 -9.40 -1.30 25.09
C MET A 1 -8.33 -0.33 25.58
N ARG A 2 -8.12 -0.13 26.90
CA ARG A 2 -7.11 0.83 27.42
C ARG A 2 -5.66 0.55 26.98
N ILE A 3 -5.23 -0.71 26.96
CA ILE A 3 -3.85 -1.08 26.58
C ILE A 3 -3.57 -0.79 25.10
N VAL A 4 -4.54 -1.05 24.22
CA VAL A 4 -4.42 -0.77 22.78
C VAL A 4 -4.26 0.72 22.50
N VAL A 5 -5.00 1.57 23.22
CA VAL A 5 -4.89 3.04 23.09
C VAL A 5 -3.54 3.56 23.58
N VAL A 6 -3.00 3.00 24.67
CA VAL A 6 -1.68 3.37 25.19
C VAL A 6 -0.56 2.93 24.25
N VAL A 7 -0.67 1.75 23.65
CA VAL A 7 0.29 1.27 22.65
C VAL A 7 0.23 2.12 21.39
N LEU A 8 -0.96 2.44 20.88
CA LEU A 8 -1.13 3.33 19.73
C LEU A 8 -0.60 4.74 20.02
N ALA A 9 -0.88 5.30 21.20
CA ALA A 9 -0.36 6.60 21.60
C ALA A 9 1.16 6.61 21.78
N ALA A 10 1.76 5.51 22.27
CA ALA A 10 3.21 5.37 22.39
C ALA A 10 3.89 5.25 21.02
N VAL A 11 3.31 4.51 20.09
CA VAL A 11 3.81 4.38 18.71
C VAL A 11 3.72 5.72 17.95
N VAL A 12 2.63 6.47 18.16
CA VAL A 12 2.47 7.83 17.62
C VAL A 12 3.40 8.84 18.31
N GLY A 13 3.59 8.74 19.63
CA GLY A 13 4.46 9.65 20.39
C GLY A 13 5.94 9.48 20.07
N LEU A 14 6.40 8.23 19.90
CA LEU A 14 7.80 7.92 19.56
C LEU A 14 8.15 8.24 18.11
N SER A 15 7.16 8.27 17.21
CA SER A 15 7.40 8.65 15.82
C SER A 15 7.60 10.16 15.64
N VAL A 16 7.01 11.03 16.46
CA VAL A 16 7.09 12.50 16.29
C VAL A 16 8.45 13.08 16.74
N ALA A 17 9.14 12.46 17.70
CA ALA A 17 10.37 13.01 18.27
C ALA A 17 11.60 12.98 17.32
N GLY A 18 11.55 12.22 16.23
CA GLY A 18 12.65 12.10 15.24
C GLY A 18 12.57 13.02 14.02
N TRP A 19 11.57 13.91 13.94
CA TRP A 19 11.18 14.61 12.68
C TRP A 19 11.74 16.03 12.52
N ALA A 20 12.54 16.50 13.47
CA ALA A 20 13.21 17.78 13.32
C ALA A 20 14.44 17.61 12.41
N GLN A 21 14.32 17.87 11.09
CA GLN A 21 15.28 18.68 10.30
C GLN A 21 15.13 18.69 8.75
N ARG A 22 14.09 18.13 8.13
CA ARG A 22 13.73 18.43 6.72
C ARG A 22 12.23 18.33 6.57
N GLU A 23 11.57 19.28 5.89
CA GLU A 23 10.18 19.07 5.49
C GLU A 23 10.10 17.76 4.69
N PRO A 24 9.29 16.77 5.11
CA PRO A 24 9.18 15.51 4.40
C PRO A 24 8.65 15.80 2.99
N ASN A 25 9.38 15.37 1.96
CA ASN A 25 8.89 15.49 0.60
C ASN A 25 7.60 14.66 0.46
N PRO A 26 6.44 15.26 0.13
CA PRO A 26 5.18 14.53 0.10
C PRO A 26 5.03 13.62 -1.12
N ILE A 27 5.89 13.76 -2.14
CA ILE A 27 5.80 13.03 -3.41
C ILE A 27 5.68 11.51 -3.23
N PRO A 28 6.49 10.83 -2.38
CA PRO A 28 6.37 9.39 -2.22
C PRO A 28 5.02 8.98 -1.65
N LEU A 29 4.51 9.75 -0.68
CA LEU A 29 3.20 9.51 -0.08
C LEU A 29 2.09 9.70 -1.11
N ILE A 30 2.17 10.76 -1.93
CA ILE A 30 1.21 11.00 -3.01
C ILE A 30 1.20 9.81 -3.99
N HIS A 31 2.35 9.31 -4.40
CA HIS A 31 2.45 8.17 -5.31
C HIS A 31 1.88 6.90 -4.67
N GLY A 32 2.17 6.67 -3.38
CA GLY A 32 1.63 5.53 -2.65
C GLY A 32 0.10 5.59 -2.51
N ILE A 33 -0.46 6.71 -2.07
CA ILE A 33 -1.91 6.90 -1.96
C ILE A 33 -2.58 6.78 -3.33
N ALA A 34 -2.00 7.40 -4.36
CA ALA A 34 -2.52 7.32 -5.72
C ALA A 34 -2.62 5.86 -6.18
N SER A 35 -1.58 5.05 -5.93
CA SER A 35 -1.62 3.63 -6.30
C SER A 35 -2.45 2.75 -5.37
N PHE A 36 -2.71 3.15 -4.13
CA PHE A 36 -3.65 2.45 -3.25
C PHE A 36 -5.08 2.60 -3.74
N VAL A 37 -5.45 3.81 -4.17
CA VAL A 37 -6.80 4.11 -4.68
C VAL A 37 -6.98 3.54 -6.10
N ILE A 38 -5.97 3.69 -6.95
CA ILE A 38 -5.97 3.18 -8.33
C ILE A 38 -4.67 2.40 -8.55
N PRO A 39 -4.68 1.06 -8.39
CA PRO A 39 -3.49 0.24 -8.62
C PRO A 39 -2.82 0.54 -9.96
N GLY A 40 -1.52 0.82 -9.91
CA GLY A 40 -0.71 1.22 -11.06
C GLY A 40 -0.51 2.73 -11.22
N LEU A 41 -1.37 3.57 -10.66
CA LEU A 41 -1.27 5.03 -10.85
C LEU A 41 0.03 5.60 -10.26
N GLY A 42 0.44 5.14 -9.07
CA GLY A 42 1.70 5.60 -8.47
C GLY A 42 2.94 5.15 -9.24
N GLN A 43 2.92 3.95 -9.81
CA GLN A 43 3.97 3.47 -10.72
C GLN A 43 4.02 4.33 -11.99
N TYR A 44 2.86 4.73 -12.52
CA TYR A 44 2.79 5.63 -13.68
C TYR A 44 3.39 7.01 -13.35
N LEU A 45 3.08 7.56 -12.17
CA LEU A 45 3.69 8.81 -11.69
C LEU A 45 5.20 8.67 -11.45
N ASN A 46 5.66 7.46 -11.13
CA ASN A 46 7.07 7.10 -11.12
C ASN A 46 7.62 6.79 -12.52
N ALA A 47 6.91 6.98 -13.63
CA ALA A 47 7.36 6.59 -14.97
C ALA A 47 7.79 5.10 -15.10
N GLU A 48 7.29 4.21 -14.24
CA GLU A 48 7.45 2.75 -14.36
C GLU A 48 6.23 2.18 -15.09
N TYR A 49 6.10 2.50 -16.38
CA TYR A 49 4.89 2.23 -17.16
C TYR A 49 4.53 0.74 -17.27
N ASP A 50 5.52 -0.13 -17.49
CA ASP A 50 5.29 -1.57 -17.55
C ASP A 50 4.74 -2.09 -16.23
N LYS A 51 5.26 -1.56 -15.12
CA LYS A 51 4.81 -1.91 -13.78
C LYS A 51 3.42 -1.36 -13.49
N ALA A 52 3.16 -0.11 -13.88
CA ALA A 52 1.84 0.49 -13.80
C ALA A 52 0.78 -0.37 -14.50
N LEU A 53 1.08 -0.84 -15.70
CA LEU A 53 0.20 -1.72 -16.47
C LEU A 53 -0.05 -3.05 -15.75
N VAL A 54 0.99 -3.67 -15.18
CA VAL A 54 0.83 -4.91 -14.39
C VAL A 54 -0.07 -4.69 -13.18
N HIS A 55 0.16 -3.64 -12.39
CA HIS A 55 -0.64 -3.36 -11.21
C HIS A 55 -2.11 -3.11 -11.54
N PHE A 56 -2.36 -2.32 -12.58
CA PHE A 56 -3.71 -2.05 -13.05
C PHE A 56 -4.40 -3.31 -13.62
N THR A 57 -3.69 -4.10 -14.42
CA THR A 57 -4.24 -5.31 -15.04
C THR A 57 -4.63 -6.35 -14.00
N VAL A 58 -3.78 -6.57 -12.99
CA VAL A 58 -4.11 -7.49 -11.88
C VAL A 58 -5.35 -7.01 -11.14
N ASP A 59 -5.49 -5.71 -10.91
CA ASP A 59 -6.67 -5.16 -10.25
C ASP A 59 -7.97 -5.38 -11.04
N VAL A 60 -7.92 -5.13 -12.35
CA VAL A 60 -9.03 -5.42 -13.26
C VAL A 60 -9.38 -6.91 -13.25
N VAL A 61 -8.39 -7.80 -13.31
CA VAL A 61 -8.61 -9.25 -13.26
C VAL A 61 -9.21 -9.68 -11.93
N LEU A 62 -8.77 -9.10 -10.80
CA LEU A 62 -9.34 -9.39 -9.49
C LEU A 62 -10.80 -8.98 -9.40
N LEU A 63 -11.15 -7.77 -9.86
CA LEU A 63 -12.52 -7.28 -9.77
C LEU A 63 -13.45 -7.96 -10.79
N VAL A 64 -13.05 -8.02 -12.06
CA VAL A 64 -13.88 -8.58 -13.13
C VAL A 64 -13.85 -10.11 -13.08
N GLY A 65 -12.66 -10.70 -13.15
CA GLY A 65 -12.47 -12.15 -13.12
C GLY A 65 -12.89 -12.76 -11.79
N GLY A 66 -12.47 -12.15 -10.67
CA GLY A 66 -12.93 -12.57 -9.34
C GLY A 66 -14.42 -12.39 -9.14
N GLY A 67 -15.02 -11.30 -9.66
CA GLY A 67 -16.46 -11.10 -9.64
C GLY A 67 -17.25 -12.18 -10.37
N TYR A 68 -16.81 -12.57 -11.58
CA TYR A 68 -17.42 -13.70 -12.30
C TYR A 68 -17.24 -15.02 -11.54
N LEU A 69 -16.05 -15.31 -11.04
CA LEU A 69 -15.81 -16.52 -10.24
C LEU A 69 -16.72 -16.57 -9.01
N ALA A 70 -16.86 -15.45 -8.30
CA ALA A 70 -17.73 -15.35 -7.14
C ALA A 70 -19.22 -15.53 -7.47
N ALA A 71 -19.65 -15.11 -8.67
CA ALA A 71 -21.02 -15.26 -9.13
C ALA A 71 -21.38 -16.70 -9.55
N PHE A 72 -20.43 -17.43 -10.14
CA PHE A 72 -20.70 -18.75 -10.74
C PHE A 72 -20.28 -19.93 -9.88
N VAL A 73 -19.35 -19.75 -8.93
CA VAL A 73 -18.87 -20.83 -8.07
C VAL A 73 -19.63 -20.82 -6.74
N PRO A 74 -20.52 -21.80 -6.48
CA PRO A 74 -21.14 -21.91 -5.16
C PRO A 74 -20.10 -22.38 -4.14
N TYR A 75 -19.94 -21.62 -3.06
CA TYR A 75 -19.04 -21.98 -1.97
C TYR A 75 -19.76 -21.87 -0.61
N PRO A 76 -20.16 -23.00 -0.01
CA PRO A 76 -20.92 -22.98 1.24
C PRO A 76 -20.06 -22.49 2.41
N GLY A 77 -20.63 -21.61 3.23
CA GLY A 77 -19.99 -21.12 4.46
C GLY A 77 -19.03 -19.93 4.28
N PHE A 78 -18.78 -19.45 3.07
CA PHE A 78 -17.97 -18.24 2.84
C PHE A 78 -18.38 -17.51 1.56
N SER A 79 -18.52 -16.19 1.65
CA SER A 79 -18.86 -15.35 0.49
C SER A 79 -17.62 -15.11 -0.37
N LEU A 80 -17.59 -15.65 -1.59
CA LEU A 80 -16.51 -15.39 -2.53
C LEU A 80 -16.38 -13.92 -2.91
N PHE A 81 -17.48 -13.15 -2.91
CA PHE A 81 -17.43 -11.70 -3.09
C PHE A 81 -16.64 -11.00 -1.98
N PHE A 82 -16.79 -11.46 -0.73
CA PHE A 82 -15.99 -10.95 0.38
C PHE A 82 -14.52 -11.30 0.20
N GLY A 83 -14.21 -12.54 -0.22
CA GLY A 83 -12.85 -12.95 -0.56
C GLY A 83 -12.21 -12.09 -1.64
N VAL A 84 -12.94 -11.81 -2.73
CA VAL A 84 -12.48 -10.92 -3.81
C VAL A 84 -12.19 -9.51 -3.28
N GLY A 85 -13.10 -8.95 -2.47
CA GLY A 85 -12.90 -7.64 -1.85
C GLY A 85 -11.67 -7.57 -0.94
N LEU A 86 -11.42 -8.63 -0.16
CA LEU A 86 -10.22 -8.72 0.68
C LEU A 86 -8.94 -8.78 -0.17
N VAL A 87 -8.91 -9.62 -1.20
CA VAL A 87 -7.74 -9.75 -2.09
C VAL A 87 -7.48 -8.44 -2.85
N HIS A 88 -8.52 -7.78 -3.37
CA HIS A 88 -8.43 -6.46 -3.98
C HIS A 88 -7.86 -5.41 -3.01
N THR A 89 -8.32 -5.40 -1.76
CA THR A 89 -7.82 -4.47 -0.74
C THR A 89 -6.33 -4.70 -0.44
N LEU A 90 -5.92 -5.96 -0.30
CA LEU A 90 -4.51 -6.33 -0.10
C LEU A 90 -3.66 -5.95 -1.32
N TRP A 91 -4.20 -6.12 -2.54
CA TRP A 91 -3.53 -5.70 -3.76
C TRP A 91 -3.33 -4.18 -3.81
N GLY A 92 -4.35 -3.39 -3.48
CA GLY A 92 -4.24 -1.93 -3.38
C GLY A 92 -3.16 -1.51 -2.37
N LEU A 93 -3.13 -2.11 -1.18
CA LEU A 93 -2.09 -1.84 -0.17
C LEU A 93 -0.69 -2.15 -0.71
N TYR A 94 -0.50 -3.30 -1.35
CA TYR A 94 0.76 -3.67 -1.97
C TYR A 94 1.16 -2.69 -3.09
N SER A 95 0.21 -2.32 -3.95
CA SER A 95 0.42 -1.38 -5.05
C SER A 95 0.85 0.00 -4.54
N GLY A 96 0.21 0.50 -3.49
CA GLY A 96 0.58 1.74 -2.81
C GLY A 96 1.97 1.68 -2.18
N TRP A 97 2.26 0.60 -1.44
CA TRP A 97 3.57 0.39 -0.83
C TRP A 97 4.70 0.38 -1.85
N ASP A 98 4.50 -0.34 -2.97
CA ASP A 98 5.49 -0.41 -4.03
C ASP A 98 5.77 0.97 -4.66
N ALA A 99 4.72 1.72 -5.01
CA ALA A 99 4.85 3.06 -5.58
C ALA A 99 5.55 4.05 -4.62
N TYR A 100 5.21 3.98 -3.34
CA TYR A 100 5.85 4.77 -2.29
C TYR A 100 7.34 4.46 -2.20
N GLN A 101 7.72 3.18 -2.20
CA GLN A 101 9.12 2.76 -2.09
C GLN A 101 9.95 3.11 -3.33
N VAL A 102 9.38 3.03 -4.54
CA VAL A 102 10.04 3.50 -5.75
C VAL A 102 10.30 5.01 -5.67
N ALA A 103 9.30 5.78 -5.25
CA ALA A 103 9.42 7.23 -5.12
C ALA A 103 10.45 7.64 -4.05
N LEU A 104 10.51 6.93 -2.91
CA LEU A 104 11.57 7.12 -1.92
C LEU A 104 12.96 6.88 -2.52
N ARG A 105 13.17 5.74 -3.19
CA ARG A 105 14.47 5.41 -3.80
C ARG A 105 14.92 6.45 -4.81
N ARG A 106 14.00 7.02 -5.59
CA ARG A 106 14.30 8.10 -6.56
C ARG A 106 14.72 9.41 -5.90
N GLN A 107 14.36 9.61 -4.63
CA GLN A 107 14.81 10.73 -3.82
C GLN A 107 16.12 10.44 -3.06
N GLY A 108 16.76 9.30 -3.32
CA GLY A 108 17.92 8.83 -2.58
C GLY A 108 17.60 8.33 -1.18
N LEU A 109 16.31 8.12 -0.86
CA LEU A 109 15.87 7.67 0.45
C LEU A 109 15.55 6.18 0.42
N ALA A 110 15.97 5.44 1.45
CA ALA A 110 15.61 4.03 1.61
C ALA A 110 14.93 3.81 2.96
N LEU A 111 13.69 3.29 2.93
CA LEU A 111 12.96 2.88 4.13
C LEU A 111 13.28 1.40 4.43
N HIS A 112 13.99 1.19 5.54
CA HIS A 112 14.27 -0.12 6.11
C HIS A 112 13.24 -0.46 7.19
N ILE A 113 12.56 -1.59 7.01
CA ILE A 113 11.72 -2.20 8.06
C ILE A 113 12.53 -3.32 8.70
N SER A 114 12.70 -3.25 10.01
CA SER A 114 13.33 -4.29 10.83
C SER A 114 12.35 -4.76 11.93
N PRO A 115 12.56 -5.94 12.52
CA PRO A 115 11.76 -6.40 13.67
C PRO A 115 11.79 -5.42 14.86
N THR A 116 12.82 -4.59 14.94
CA THR A 116 13.03 -3.61 16.01
C THR A 116 12.57 -2.20 15.68
N GLY A 117 12.06 -1.94 14.46
CA GLY A 117 11.53 -0.64 14.07
C GLY A 117 11.72 -0.26 12.60
N PHE A 118 11.40 1.00 12.27
CA PHE A 118 11.50 1.58 10.94
C PHE A 118 12.64 2.60 10.90
N ALA A 119 13.51 2.53 9.89
CA ALA A 119 14.60 3.48 9.68
C ALA A 119 14.57 4.04 8.26
N VAL A 120 14.73 5.35 8.11
CA VAL A 120 14.96 5.99 6.81
C VAL A 120 16.42 6.36 6.73
N THR A 121 17.10 5.90 5.70
CA THR A 121 18.50 6.20 5.41
C THR A 121 18.60 7.11 4.20
N PHE A 122 19.59 8.01 4.21
CA PHE A 122 19.85 9.04 3.19
C PHE A 122 21.23 8.82 2.57
#